data_AF-R7QQ69-F1
#
_entry.id   AF-R7QQ69-F1
#
_cell.length_a   1.000
_cell.length_b   1.000
_cell.length_c   1.000
_cell.angle_alpha   90.00
_cell.angle_beta   90.00
_cell.angle_gamma   90.00
#
_symmetry.space_group_name_H-M   'P 1'
#
loop_
_entity.id
_entity.type
_entity.pdbx_description
1 polymer ?
#
loop_
_entity_poly.entity_id
_entity_poly.type
_entity_poly.pdbx_seq_one_letter_code
_entity_poly.pdbx_strand_id
1 'polypeptide(L)'
;MSAFLSSPLYFSRPTTSPFRKQTCFQSNVRRLTPHACAEEPRTRSSAALSPRVAFDYCTGCRWGLRAGWMAQELLVTFESELGEVALRPTKEAGTFDVWVDQDRVWCREEMRRFPEMKELKQLVRNAVVPGRSLGHSDN
;
A
#
# COMPACT_ATOMS: atom_id res chain seq x y z
N MET A 1 3.32 -80.13 -1.11
CA MET A 1 3.24 -79.31 0.12
C MET A 1 2.37 -78.11 -0.21
N SER A 2 1.13 -78.14 0.29
CA SER A 2 0.06 -77.19 0.00
C SER A 2 0.04 -76.05 1.02
N ALA A 3 -0.30 -74.84 0.55
CA ALA A 3 -1.07 -73.76 1.22
C ALA A 3 -0.76 -72.47 0.42
N PHE A 4 -1.59 -71.93 -0.49
CA PHE A 4 -2.97 -71.42 -0.39
C PHE A 4 -3.21 -70.36 0.69
N LEU A 5 -3.87 -69.29 0.25
CA LEU A 5 -4.46 -68.13 0.95
C LEU A 5 -3.48 -66.96 1.17
N SER A 6 -3.76 -65.70 0.84
CA SER A 6 -5.06 -65.02 0.63
C SER A 6 -4.92 -63.73 -0.20
N SER A 7 -6.02 -63.40 -0.86
CA SER A 7 -6.35 -62.32 -1.81
C SER A 7 -6.09 -60.86 -1.37
N PRO A 8 -6.12 -59.91 -2.34
CA PRO A 8 -5.95 -58.48 -2.12
C PRO A 8 -7.25 -57.82 -1.65
N LEU A 9 -7.16 -56.89 -0.69
CA LEU A 9 -8.28 -56.05 -0.28
C LEU A 9 -8.05 -54.61 -0.75
N TYR A 10 -8.71 -54.29 -1.85
CA TYR A 10 -9.08 -52.94 -2.24
C TYR A 10 -10.50 -52.71 -1.68
N PHE A 11 -10.67 -51.87 -0.67
CA PHE A 11 -11.95 -51.19 -0.47
C PHE A 11 -11.78 -49.89 0.31
N SER A 12 -12.26 -48.84 -0.34
CA SER A 12 -12.31 -47.44 0.04
C SER A 12 -12.97 -47.21 1.41
N ARG A 13 -12.47 -46.22 2.16
CA ARG A 13 -13.27 -45.57 3.20
C ARG A 13 -13.54 -44.10 2.84
N PRO A 14 -14.82 -43.70 2.74
CA PRO A 14 -15.20 -42.31 2.60
C PRO A 14 -14.97 -41.54 3.91
N THR A 15 -14.84 -40.24 3.70
CA THR A 15 -14.69 -39.15 4.66
C THR A 15 -15.75 -39.17 5.76
N THR A 16 -15.34 -38.86 7.00
CA THR A 16 -16.13 -38.16 8.03
C THR A 16 -15.23 -37.96 9.25
N SER A 17 -14.48 -36.86 9.23
CA SER A 17 -13.91 -36.32 10.48
C SER A 17 -15.08 -35.77 11.29
N PRO A 18 -15.32 -36.24 12.53
CA PRO A 18 -16.25 -35.57 13.41
C PRO A 18 -15.57 -34.28 13.84
N PHE A 19 -15.95 -33.18 13.19
CA PHE A 19 -15.77 -31.83 13.68
C PHE A 19 -16.43 -31.79 15.07
N ARG A 20 -15.64 -32.11 16.10
CA ARG A 20 -16.02 -31.92 17.49
C ARG A 20 -16.22 -30.43 17.63
N LYS A 21 -17.49 -30.02 17.72
CA LYS A 21 -17.88 -28.68 18.15
C LYS A 21 -17.36 -28.51 19.57
N GLN A 22 -16.10 -28.16 19.70
CA GLN A 22 -15.53 -27.62 20.92
C GLN A 22 -16.16 -26.23 21.06
N THR A 23 -17.37 -26.20 21.61
CA THR A 23 -17.95 -24.97 22.12
C THR A 23 -17.00 -24.47 23.19
N CYS A 24 -16.19 -23.47 22.86
CA CYS A 24 -15.50 -22.67 23.85
C CYS A 24 -16.59 -22.00 24.69
N PHE A 25 -16.92 -22.68 25.79
CA PHE A 25 -17.88 -22.26 26.79
C PHE A 25 -17.40 -20.93 27.36
N GLN A 26 -18.10 -19.87 26.98
CA GLN A 26 -17.84 -18.52 27.43
C GLN A 26 -18.12 -18.41 28.92
N SER A 27 -17.07 -18.25 29.71
CA SER A 27 -17.20 -17.70 31.05
C SER A 27 -16.05 -16.72 31.29
N ASN A 28 -16.38 -15.43 31.30
CA ASN A 28 -15.52 -14.28 31.64
C ASN A 28 -14.56 -13.72 30.58
N VAL A 29 -15.03 -13.56 29.34
CA VAL A 29 -14.55 -12.41 28.55
C VAL A 29 -15.43 -11.23 28.94
N ARG A 30 -14.92 -10.32 29.78
CA ARG A 30 -15.55 -9.00 29.93
C ARG A 30 -15.70 -8.45 28.51
N ARG A 31 -16.94 -8.21 28.09
CA ARG A 31 -17.23 -7.53 26.82
C ARG A 31 -16.50 -6.20 26.85
N LEU A 32 -15.31 -6.16 26.24
CA LEU A 32 -14.87 -4.94 25.59
C LEU A 32 -15.95 -4.70 24.54
N THR A 33 -16.91 -3.83 24.83
CA THR A 33 -16.70 -2.51 24.26
C THR A 33 -16.00 -2.54 22.91
N PRO A 34 -16.57 -2.99 21.76
CA PRO A 34 -16.04 -2.48 20.53
C PRO A 34 -16.27 -0.98 20.66
N HIS A 35 -15.23 -0.23 21.00
CA HIS A 35 -15.22 1.17 20.63
C HIS A 35 -15.41 1.12 19.14
N ALA A 36 -16.66 1.31 18.72
CA ALA A 36 -17.00 1.65 17.37
C ALA A 36 -16.00 2.75 17.02
N CYS A 37 -15.04 2.45 16.15
CA CYS A 37 -14.56 3.46 15.24
C CYS A 37 -15.82 3.88 14.50
N ALA A 38 -16.55 4.82 15.09
CA ALA A 38 -17.55 5.56 14.38
C ALA A 38 -16.78 6.11 13.19
N GLU A 39 -17.08 5.56 12.01
CA GLU A 39 -16.62 6.11 10.77
C GLU A 39 -17.38 7.43 10.63
N GLU A 40 -16.81 8.46 11.25
CA GLU A 40 -17.31 9.82 11.13
C GLU A 40 -17.35 10.12 9.63
N PRO A 41 -18.46 10.69 9.12
CA PRO A 41 -18.62 10.86 7.69
C PRO A 41 -17.44 11.71 7.24
N ARG A 42 -16.55 11.11 6.43
CA ARG A 42 -15.52 11.84 5.70
C ARG A 42 -16.24 12.69 4.66
N THR A 43 -16.89 13.75 5.13
CA THR A 43 -17.35 14.87 4.33
C THR A 43 -16.12 15.32 3.57
N ARG A 44 -16.12 15.01 2.28
CA ARG A 44 -15.10 15.44 1.33
C ARG A 44 -15.30 16.96 1.17
N SER A 45 -14.79 17.71 2.13
CA SER A 45 -14.96 19.16 2.21
C SER A 45 -13.97 19.79 1.24
N SER A 46 -14.51 20.31 0.14
CA SER A 46 -13.80 21.10 -0.86
C SER A 46 -13.53 22.54 -0.35
N ALA A 47 -12.84 22.68 0.77
CA ALA A 47 -12.44 24.00 1.30
C ALA A 47 -10.99 23.93 1.80
N ALA A 48 -10.08 24.42 0.95
CA ALA A 48 -8.61 24.33 1.01
C ALA A 48 -8.10 22.88 0.93
N LEU A 49 -8.10 22.30 -0.28
CA LEU A 49 -7.54 20.97 -0.51
C LEU A 49 -6.04 21.01 -0.22
N SER A 50 -5.61 20.35 0.85
CA SER A 50 -4.20 20.07 1.08
C SER A 50 -3.65 19.29 -0.12
N PRO A 51 -2.57 19.74 -0.76
CA PRO A 51 -2.07 19.12 -1.99
C PRO A 51 -1.78 17.63 -1.82
N ARG A 52 -2.06 16.90 -2.89
CA ARG A 52 -1.95 15.44 -2.96
C ARG A 52 -0.81 15.03 -3.87
N VAL A 53 0.14 14.24 -3.38
CA VAL A 53 1.16 13.62 -4.24
C VAL A 53 0.76 12.19 -4.58
N ALA A 54 0.97 11.74 -5.81
CA ALA A 54 0.75 10.35 -6.18
C ALA A 54 1.93 9.77 -6.98
N PHE A 55 2.30 8.54 -6.67
CA PHE A 55 3.27 7.75 -7.42
C PHE A 55 2.54 6.66 -8.20
N ASP A 56 2.59 6.74 -9.53
CA ASP A 56 2.22 5.61 -10.38
C ASP A 56 3.42 4.71 -10.56
N TYR A 57 3.31 3.44 -10.19
CA TYR A 57 4.42 2.50 -10.33
C TYR A 57 4.01 1.17 -10.94
N CYS A 58 4.88 0.67 -11.83
CA CYS A 58 4.79 -0.66 -12.40
C CYS A 58 4.85 -1.74 -11.31
N THR A 59 3.76 -2.49 -11.14
CA THR A 59 3.70 -3.61 -10.19
C THR A 59 4.59 -4.78 -10.59
N GLY A 60 4.69 -5.08 -11.89
CA GLY A 60 5.55 -6.14 -12.42
C GLY A 60 7.06 -5.86 -12.27
N CYS A 61 7.44 -4.59 -12.09
CA CYS A 61 8.83 -4.16 -12.00
C CYS A 61 9.36 -4.16 -10.56
N ARG A 62 8.49 -4.43 -9.58
CA ARG A 62 8.79 -4.41 -8.13
C ARG A 62 9.31 -3.05 -7.62
N TRP A 63 8.81 -1.94 -8.17
CA TRP A 63 9.22 -0.60 -7.77
C TRP A 63 8.40 0.01 -6.62
N GLY A 64 7.42 -0.71 -6.10
CA GLY A 64 6.60 -0.24 -4.97
C GLY A 64 7.41 0.14 -3.73
N LEU A 65 8.50 -0.59 -3.42
CA LEU A 65 9.38 -0.26 -2.31
C LEU A 65 10.09 1.10 -2.50
N ARG A 66 10.53 1.39 -3.74
CA ARG A 66 11.14 2.67 -4.08
C ARG A 66 10.13 3.81 -3.94
N ALA A 67 8.92 3.62 -4.49
CA ALA A 67 7.84 4.59 -4.37
C ALA A 67 7.46 4.84 -2.90
N GLY A 68 7.40 3.78 -2.09
CA GLY A 68 7.12 3.88 -0.65
C GLY A 68 8.18 4.65 0.14
N TRP A 69 9.47 4.41 -0.13
CA TRP A 69 10.54 5.19 0.49
C TRP A 69 10.45 6.67 0.09
N MET A 70 10.23 6.97 -1.20
CA MET A 70 10.10 8.35 -1.66
C MET A 70 8.87 9.04 -1.06
N ALA A 71 7.77 8.33 -0.89
CA ALA A 71 6.58 8.85 -0.23
C ALA A 71 6.85 9.22 1.24
N GLN A 72 7.57 8.38 1.99
CA GLN A 72 7.95 8.68 3.37
C GLN A 72 8.83 9.93 3.46
N GLU A 73 9.82 10.04 2.59
CA GLU A 73 10.68 11.23 2.52
C GLU A 73 9.89 12.53 2.28
N LEU A 74 8.88 12.47 1.40
CA LEU A 74 8.02 13.62 1.13
C LEU A 74 7.13 13.96 2.32
N LEU A 75 6.51 12.95 2.95
CA LEU A 75 5.67 13.16 4.13
C LEU A 75 6.44 13.78 5.30
N VAL A 76 7.69 13.38 5.52
CA VAL A 76 8.53 13.96 6.57
C VAL A 76 9.01 15.38 6.21
N THR A 77 9.23 15.67 4.93
CA THR A 77 9.72 16.99 4.49
C THR A 77 8.61 18.05 4.45
N PHE A 78 7.40 17.64 4.08
CA PHE A 78 6.25 18.50 3.83
C PHE A 78 5.07 18.17 4.76
N GLU A 79 5.37 17.82 6.01
CA GLU A 79 4.39 17.34 7.00
C GLU A 79 3.20 18.29 7.18
N SER A 80 3.43 19.61 7.10
CA SER A 80 2.40 20.64 7.25
C SER A 80 1.68 21.02 5.96
N GLU A 81 2.25 20.70 4.79
CA GLU A 81 1.77 21.16 3.49
C GLU A 81 1.05 20.08 2.70
N LEU A 82 1.47 18.82 2.80
CA LEU A 82 0.84 17.73 2.07
C LEU A 82 -0.34 17.17 2.84
N GLY A 83 -1.46 16.97 2.15
CA GLY A 83 -2.62 16.28 2.71
C GLY A 83 -2.43 14.77 2.72
N GLU A 84 -1.91 14.23 1.62
CA GLU A 84 -1.65 12.81 1.47
C GLU A 84 -0.60 12.52 0.40
N VAL A 85 0.00 11.33 0.50
CA VAL A 85 0.80 10.74 -0.57
C VAL A 85 0.23 9.37 -0.91
N ALA A 86 -0.13 9.17 -2.17
CA ALA A 86 -0.76 7.96 -2.67
C ALA A 86 0.21 7.10 -3.48
N LEU A 87 0.21 5.79 -3.25
CA LEU A 87 0.91 4.81 -4.07
C LEU A 87 -0.12 4.12 -4.98
N ARG A 88 -0.06 4.42 -6.28
CA ARG A 88 -1.01 3.91 -7.29
C ARG A 88 -0.34 2.81 -8.13
N PRO A 89 -0.71 1.53 -7.92
CA PRO A 89 -0.19 0.44 -8.73
C PRO A 89 -0.73 0.50 -10.16
N THR A 90 0.15 0.37 -11.15
CA THR A 90 -0.21 0.23 -12.57
C THR A 90 0.26 -1.11 -13.15
N LYS A 91 -0.46 -1.57 -14.19
CA LYS A 91 -0.13 -2.75 -15.00
C LYS A 91 0.85 -2.41 -16.14
N GLU A 92 0.98 -1.13 -16.47
CA GLU A 92 1.88 -0.67 -17.52
C GLU A 92 3.34 -0.88 -17.11
N ALA A 93 4.11 -1.51 -18.01
CA ALA A 93 5.48 -1.91 -17.73
C ALA A 93 6.40 -0.69 -17.79
N GLY A 94 7.19 -0.49 -16.74
CA GLY A 94 8.18 0.56 -16.71
C GLY A 94 7.67 1.96 -16.32
N THR A 95 6.39 2.09 -15.93
CA THR A 95 5.84 3.34 -15.39
C THR A 95 6.42 3.64 -14.01
N PHE A 96 6.90 4.87 -13.84
CA PHE A 96 7.28 5.46 -12.56
C PHE A 96 7.06 6.98 -12.67
N ASP A 97 5.81 7.39 -12.48
CA ASP A 97 5.39 8.77 -12.66
C ASP A 97 5.02 9.38 -11.32
N VAL A 98 5.33 10.67 -11.15
CA VAL A 98 4.97 11.41 -9.94
C VAL A 98 4.04 12.55 -10.33
N TRP A 99 2.95 12.64 -9.59
CA TRP A 99 1.91 13.65 -9.77
C TRP A 99 1.78 14.49 -8.52
N VAL A 100 1.58 15.79 -8.70
CA VAL A 100 1.10 16.71 -7.66
C VAL A 100 -0.27 17.18 -8.11
N ASP A 101 -1.30 16.78 -7.39
CA ASP A 101 -2.70 16.94 -7.76
C ASP A 101 -3.00 16.42 -9.17
N GLN A 102 -3.11 17.31 -10.16
CA GLN A 102 -3.36 17.00 -11.57
C GLN A 102 -2.12 17.13 -12.46
N ASP A 103 -1.02 17.69 -11.92
CA ASP A 103 0.19 17.98 -12.68
C ASP A 103 1.21 16.85 -12.57
N ARG A 104 1.65 16.31 -13.72
CA ARG A 104 2.72 15.31 -13.77
C ARG A 104 4.07 16.01 -13.64
N VAL A 105 4.64 15.97 -12.43
CA VAL A 105 5.95 16.58 -12.13
C VAL A 105 7.13 15.70 -12.51
N TRP A 106 6.92 14.38 -12.69
CA TRP A 106 7.96 13.46 -13.12
C TRP A 106 7.42 12.35 -14.03
N CYS A 107 8.17 12.04 -15.10
CA CYS A 107 7.92 10.93 -16.00
C CYS A 107 9.21 10.14 -16.23
N ARG A 108 9.26 8.89 -15.80
CA ARG A 108 10.47 8.05 -15.93
C ARG A 108 10.75 7.65 -17.39
N GLU A 109 9.73 7.58 -18.23
CA GLU A 109 9.91 7.28 -19.66
C GLU A 109 10.66 8.41 -20.38
N GLU A 110 10.28 9.65 -20.08
CA GLU A 110 10.92 10.86 -20.63
C GLU A 110 12.34 11.02 -20.10
N MET A 111 12.52 10.90 -18.78
CA MET A 111 13.82 11.12 -18.13
C MET A 111 14.77 9.92 -18.26
N ARG A 112 14.26 8.73 -18.63
CA ARG A 112 14.99 7.45 -18.71
C ARG A 112 15.71 7.04 -17.41
N ARG A 113 15.41 7.69 -16.29
CA ARG A 113 15.97 7.43 -14.96
C ARG A 113 14.92 7.64 -13.87
N PHE A 114 15.26 7.29 -12.64
CA PHE A 114 14.47 7.64 -11.46
C PHE A 114 14.83 9.06 -10.98
N PRO A 115 13.90 9.75 -10.31
CA PRO A 115 14.22 11.03 -9.70
C PRO A 115 15.16 10.81 -8.52
N GLU A 116 16.12 11.71 -8.36
CA GLU A 116 16.89 11.79 -7.12
C GLU A 116 16.03 12.45 -6.05
N MET A 117 16.24 12.09 -4.77
CA MET A 117 15.37 12.58 -3.70
C MET A 117 15.37 14.10 -3.57
N LYS A 118 16.54 14.72 -3.76
CA LYS A 118 16.69 16.18 -3.75
C LYS A 118 15.87 16.85 -4.85
N GLU A 119 15.99 16.35 -6.09
CA GLU A 119 15.25 16.85 -7.26
C GLU A 119 13.75 16.68 -7.06
N LEU A 120 13.32 15.53 -6.54
CA LEU A 120 11.91 15.27 -6.26
C LEU A 120 11.34 16.25 -5.24
N LYS A 121 12.06 16.51 -4.13
CA LYS A 121 11.65 17.50 -3.13
C LYS A 121 11.55 18.90 -3.73
N GLN A 122 12.49 19.29 -4.60
CA GLN A 122 12.44 20.58 -5.31
C GLN A 122 11.21 20.68 -6.23
N LEU A 123 10.92 19.64 -7.03
CA LEU A 123 9.77 19.60 -7.93
C LEU A 123 8.44 19.71 -7.16
N VAL A 124 8.29 18.92 -6.09
CA VAL A 124 7.09 18.95 -5.24
C VAL A 124 6.94 20.31 -4.56
N ARG A 125 8.03 20.89 -4.02
CA ARG A 125 8.00 22.24 -3.46
C ARG A 125 7.54 23.26 -4.49
N ASN A 126 8.10 23.25 -5.70
CA ASN A 126 7.78 24.24 -6.72
C ASN A 126 6.29 24.21 -7.09
N ALA A 127 5.64 23.04 -6.99
CA ALA A 127 4.21 22.87 -7.20
C ALA A 127 3.36 23.25 -5.98
N VAL A 128 3.77 22.88 -4.76
CA VAL A 128 2.95 23.00 -3.54
C VAL A 128 3.16 24.33 -2.81
N VAL A 129 4.41 24.77 -2.68
CA VAL A 129 4.81 25.92 -1.87
C VAL A 129 5.97 26.67 -2.54
N PRO A 130 5.70 27.43 -3.62
CA PRO A 130 6.74 28.14 -4.34
C PRO A 130 7.45 29.15 -3.43
N GLY A 131 8.78 29.15 -3.44
CA GLY A 131 9.59 30.09 -2.67
C GLY A 131 10.04 29.63 -1.26
N ARG A 132 9.60 28.46 -0.77
CA ARG A 132 10.14 27.89 0.48
C ARG A 132 11.58 27.39 0.27
N SER A 133 12.51 27.73 1.16
CA SER A 133 13.83 27.10 1.14
C SER A 133 13.77 25.69 1.74
N LEU A 134 14.43 24.73 1.09
CA LEU A 134 14.61 23.36 1.56
C LEU A 134 15.99 23.13 2.18
N GLY A 135 16.72 24.21 2.50
CA GLY A 135 18.07 24.16 3.07
C GLY A 135 19.05 23.43 2.14
N HIS A 136 19.69 22.36 2.63
CA HIS A 136 20.65 21.57 1.86
C HIS A 136 20.07 20.92 0.59
N SER A 137 18.75 20.87 0.45
CA SER A 137 18.13 20.34 -0.77
C SER A 137 18.05 21.38 -1.90
N ASP A 138 18.42 22.65 -1.68
CA ASP A 138 18.40 23.68 -2.72
C ASP A 138 19.70 23.75 -3.55
N ASN A 139 20.86 23.43 -2.95
CA ASN A 139 22.20 23.60 -3.54
C ASN A 139 22.90 22.28 -3.83
#